data_AF-A0A376WDF7-F1
#
_entry.id   AF-A0A376WDF7-F1
#
_cell.length_a   1.000
_cell.length_b   1.000
_cell.length_c   1.000
_cell.angle_alpha   90.00
_cell.angle_beta   90.00
_cell.angle_gamma   90.00
#
_symmetry.space_group_name_H-M   'P 1'
#
loop_
_entity.id
_entity.type
_entity.pdbx_description
1 polymer ?
#
loop_
_entity_poly.entity_id
_entity_poly.type
_entity_poly.pdbx_seq_one_letter_code
_entity_poly.pdbx_strand_id
1 'polypeptide(L)'
;MNWVDCLDDPVYGREIYGEQKPFSLVDVSTLTDDEIEHYHRMAALMFTMKSGTSGDVIELIGKSITLTDKYGSSVHQNIVLTYLMELYQMDFAELSEAVSTHYPSHKGVIMTIAEQLEEKGLEKGRAEERSRLVLMMRQKGKSLEEIKDFLDLTDEQLLQALDYVPVQRNGALNQD
;
A
#
# COMPACT_ATOMS: atom_id res chain seq x y z
N MET A 1 -7.75 -19.12 -20.47
CA MET A 1 -8.45 -18.95 -19.18
C MET A 1 -9.09 -17.58 -19.21
N ASN A 2 -10.42 -17.47 -19.07
CA ASN A 2 -11.09 -16.17 -19.03
C ASN A 2 -11.06 -15.68 -17.58
N TRP A 3 -10.55 -14.48 -17.33
CA TRP A 3 -10.40 -13.95 -15.96
C TRP A 3 -11.74 -13.82 -15.22
N VAL A 4 -12.85 -13.68 -15.96
CA VAL A 4 -14.21 -13.66 -15.39
C VAL A 4 -14.57 -15.01 -14.75
N ASP A 5 -13.95 -16.10 -15.20
CA ASP A 5 -14.10 -17.43 -14.56
C ASP A 5 -13.42 -17.49 -13.18
N CYS A 6 -12.56 -16.51 -12.85
CA CYS A 6 -11.82 -16.45 -11.58
C CYS A 6 -12.51 -15.59 -10.51
N LEU A 7 -13.67 -14.99 -10.81
CA LEU A 7 -14.43 -14.20 -9.84
C LEU A 7 -15.26 -15.11 -8.92
N ASP A 8 -15.56 -14.62 -7.71
CA ASP A 8 -16.43 -15.34 -6.75
C ASP A 8 -17.84 -15.60 -7.30
N ASP A 9 -18.32 -14.73 -8.20
CA ASP A 9 -19.54 -14.93 -8.99
C ASP A 9 -19.26 -14.73 -10.50
N PRO A 10 -18.90 -15.80 -11.22
CA PRO A 10 -18.62 -15.74 -12.65
C PRO A 10 -19.84 -15.42 -13.52
N VAL A 11 -21.07 -15.68 -13.01
CA VAL A 11 -22.30 -15.41 -13.77
C VAL A 11 -22.58 -13.91 -13.73
N TYR A 12 -22.53 -13.30 -12.55
CA TYR A 12 -22.66 -11.85 -12.41
C TYR A 12 -21.51 -11.10 -13.08
N GLY A 13 -20.28 -11.62 -12.97
CA GLY A 13 -19.12 -11.11 -13.69
C GLY A 13 -19.33 -11.05 -15.21
N ARG A 14 -19.93 -12.09 -15.81
CA ARG A 14 -20.29 -12.07 -17.24
C ARG A 14 -21.44 -11.14 -17.57
N GLU A 15 -22.33 -10.82 -16.65
CA GLU A 15 -23.40 -9.84 -16.89
C GLU A 15 -22.83 -8.42 -16.99
N ILE A 16 -21.92 -8.07 -16.09
CA ILE A 16 -21.37 -6.70 -15.98
C ILE A 16 -20.12 -6.47 -16.84
N TYR A 17 -19.32 -7.52 -17.09
CA TYR A 17 -18.07 -7.49 -17.88
C TYR A 17 -18.11 -8.35 -19.16
N GLY A 18 -19.26 -8.92 -19.51
CA GLY A 18 -19.37 -10.02 -20.49
C GLY A 18 -18.88 -9.75 -21.91
N GLU A 19 -18.81 -10.85 -22.67
CA GLU A 19 -18.33 -10.97 -24.06
C GLU A 19 -18.96 -9.99 -25.06
N GLN A 20 -20.14 -9.43 -24.76
CA GLN A 20 -20.87 -8.50 -25.63
C GLN A 20 -20.55 -7.02 -25.38
N LYS A 21 -19.87 -6.68 -24.28
CA LYS A 21 -19.33 -5.34 -24.03
C LYS A 21 -17.81 -5.44 -24.14
N PRO A 22 -17.21 -5.09 -25.30
CA PRO A 22 -15.76 -5.00 -25.35
C PRO A 22 -15.30 -4.05 -24.24
N PHE A 23 -14.30 -4.48 -23.49
CA PHE A 23 -13.64 -3.60 -22.54
C PHE A 23 -13.19 -2.35 -23.32
N SER A 24 -13.58 -1.18 -22.84
CA SER A 24 -13.01 0.05 -23.38
C SER A 24 -11.59 0.14 -22.80
N LEU A 25 -10.61 -0.43 -23.51
CA LEU A 25 -9.22 -0.16 -23.18
C LEU A 25 -8.99 1.32 -23.42
N VAL A 26 -8.69 2.04 -22.36
CA VAL A 26 -8.31 3.44 -22.44
C VAL A 26 -6.80 3.49 -22.44
N ASP A 27 -6.21 3.87 -23.57
CA ASP A 27 -4.79 4.20 -23.61
C ASP A 27 -4.60 5.58 -22.99
N VAL A 28 -4.25 5.57 -21.70
CA VAL A 28 -4.08 6.78 -20.89
C VAL A 28 -3.02 7.72 -21.48
N SER A 29 -2.04 7.21 -22.24
CA SER A 29 -1.01 8.04 -22.88
C SER A 29 -1.55 8.96 -23.97
N THR A 30 -2.70 8.60 -24.55
CA THR A 30 -3.34 9.36 -25.64
C THR A 30 -4.32 10.42 -25.13
N LEU A 31 -4.71 10.36 -23.85
CA LEU A 31 -5.66 11.29 -23.27
C LEU A 31 -5.02 12.63 -22.95
N THR A 32 -5.75 13.71 -23.20
CA THR A 32 -5.45 15.05 -22.66
C THR A 32 -5.71 15.10 -21.14
N ASP A 33 -5.15 16.09 -20.47
CA ASP A 33 -5.34 16.24 -19.02
C ASP A 33 -6.82 16.50 -18.67
N ASP A 34 -7.52 17.27 -19.50
CA ASP A 34 -8.95 17.51 -19.36
C ASP A 34 -9.74 16.20 -19.49
N GLU A 35 -9.43 15.36 -20.47
CA GLU A 35 -10.05 14.03 -20.62
C GLU A 35 -9.78 13.13 -19.41
N ILE A 36 -8.58 13.19 -18.81
CA ILE A 36 -8.25 12.46 -17.58
C ILE A 36 -9.09 12.93 -16.40
N GLU A 37 -9.33 14.24 -16.24
CA GLU A 37 -10.12 14.77 -15.13
C GLU A 37 -11.58 14.26 -15.14
N HIS A 38 -12.12 13.85 -16.30
CA HIS A 38 -13.46 13.24 -16.39
C HIS A 38 -13.56 11.87 -15.70
N TYR A 39 -12.43 11.23 -15.39
CA TYR A 39 -12.39 9.97 -14.64
C TYR A 39 -12.38 10.17 -13.11
N HIS A 40 -12.51 11.41 -12.63
CA HIS A 40 -12.72 11.78 -11.23
C HIS A 40 -11.72 11.11 -10.27
N ARG A 41 -12.16 10.12 -9.49
CA ARG A 41 -11.35 9.40 -8.49
C ARG A 41 -10.12 8.72 -9.09
N MET A 42 -10.20 8.33 -10.36
CA MET A 42 -9.09 7.70 -11.08
C MET A 42 -8.17 8.71 -11.75
N ALA A 43 -8.56 9.98 -11.83
CA ALA A 43 -7.79 11.01 -12.54
C ALA A 43 -6.37 11.13 -12.00
N ALA A 44 -6.19 11.10 -10.67
CA ALA A 44 -4.87 11.21 -10.04
C ALA A 44 -3.94 10.05 -10.42
N LEU A 45 -4.45 8.82 -10.39
CA LEU A 45 -3.68 7.63 -10.77
C LEU A 45 -3.39 7.61 -12.28
N MET A 46 -4.39 7.93 -13.11
CA MET A 46 -4.24 8.02 -14.56
C MET A 46 -3.23 9.08 -14.98
N PHE A 47 -3.26 10.26 -14.36
CA PHE A 47 -2.27 11.30 -14.59
C PHE A 47 -0.85 10.82 -14.27
N THR A 48 -0.70 10.11 -13.14
CA THR A 48 0.59 9.55 -12.74
C THR A 48 1.08 8.49 -13.73
N MET A 49 0.20 7.60 -14.18
CA MET A 49 0.53 6.57 -15.19
C MET A 49 0.87 7.17 -16.55
N LYS A 50 0.18 8.25 -16.97
CA LYS A 50 0.43 8.96 -18.25
C LYS A 50 1.85 9.51 -18.33
N SER A 51 2.32 10.13 -17.25
CA SER A 51 3.62 10.83 -17.22
C SER A 51 4.82 9.88 -17.17
N GLY A 52 4.60 8.62 -16.76
CA GLY A 52 5.66 7.61 -16.60
C GLY A 52 6.80 8.10 -15.69
N THR A 53 7.99 7.53 -15.84
CA THR A 53 9.21 7.95 -15.11
C THR A 53 9.86 9.21 -15.68
N SER A 54 9.33 9.76 -16.77
CA SER A 54 9.89 10.94 -17.45
C SER A 54 9.32 12.26 -16.92
N GLY A 55 8.24 12.22 -16.13
CA GLY A 55 7.66 13.41 -15.51
C GLY A 55 8.46 13.88 -14.30
N ASP A 56 8.38 15.19 -14.00
CA ASP A 56 8.88 15.75 -12.76
C ASP A 56 8.07 15.18 -11.59
N VAL A 57 8.74 14.42 -10.73
CA VAL A 57 8.11 13.73 -9.59
C VAL A 57 7.42 14.72 -8.65
N ILE A 58 7.95 15.94 -8.50
CA ILE A 58 7.35 16.98 -7.65
C ILE A 58 6.04 17.45 -8.27
N GLU A 59 6.02 17.70 -9.57
CA GLU A 59 4.80 18.09 -10.29
C GLU A 59 3.72 17.00 -10.19
N LEU A 60 4.12 15.73 -10.33
CA LEU A 60 3.21 14.59 -10.20
C LEU A 60 2.63 14.47 -8.80
N ILE A 61 3.46 14.63 -7.76
CA ILE A 61 3.02 14.68 -6.37
C ILE A 61 1.99 15.80 -6.20
N GLY A 62 2.27 17.01 -6.67
CA GLY A 62 1.34 18.14 -6.56
C GLY A 62 0.02 17.93 -7.27
N LYS A 63 0.06 17.47 -8.53
CA LYS A 63 -1.14 17.20 -9.31
C LYS A 63 -1.94 16.05 -8.69
N SER A 64 -1.28 15.01 -8.18
CA SER A 64 -1.95 13.90 -7.51
C SER A 64 -2.73 14.38 -6.28
N ILE A 65 -2.09 15.16 -5.40
CA ILE A 65 -2.71 15.74 -4.22
C ILE A 65 -3.93 16.58 -4.62
N THR A 66 -3.76 17.46 -5.61
CA THR A 66 -4.83 18.34 -6.09
C THR A 66 -6.04 17.53 -6.61
N LEU A 67 -5.79 16.50 -7.41
CA LEU A 67 -6.84 15.66 -7.98
C LEU A 67 -7.52 14.79 -6.91
N THR A 68 -6.77 14.29 -5.93
CA THR A 68 -7.35 13.50 -4.82
C THR A 68 -8.14 14.35 -3.85
N ASP A 69 -7.75 15.61 -3.61
CA ASP A 69 -8.55 16.56 -2.82
C ASP A 69 -9.85 16.93 -3.54
N LYS A 70 -9.80 17.11 -4.86
CA LYS A 70 -10.95 17.52 -5.68
C LYS A 70 -11.98 16.40 -5.88
N TYR A 71 -11.53 15.16 -6.09
CA TYR A 71 -12.40 14.06 -6.53
C TYR A 71 -12.31 12.79 -5.67
N GLY A 72 -11.31 12.69 -4.81
CA GLY A 72 -10.92 11.45 -4.13
C GLY A 72 -11.24 11.42 -2.63
N SER A 73 -10.46 10.61 -1.92
CA SER A 73 -10.44 10.47 -0.47
C SER A 73 -9.02 10.12 -0.03
N SER A 74 -8.76 10.07 1.28
CA SER A 74 -7.46 9.65 1.82
C SER A 74 -6.98 8.29 1.31
N VAL A 75 -7.90 7.36 1.04
CA VAL A 75 -7.57 6.05 0.42
C VAL A 75 -7.00 6.24 -0.98
N HIS A 76 -7.61 7.08 -1.81
CA HIS A 76 -7.13 7.35 -3.17
C HIS A 76 -5.77 8.04 -3.13
N GLN A 77 -5.59 8.99 -2.20
CA GLN A 77 -4.32 9.66 -1.99
C GLN A 77 -3.22 8.67 -1.61
N ASN A 78 -3.48 7.78 -0.65
CA ASN A 78 -2.53 6.73 -0.26
C ASN A 78 -2.16 5.81 -1.42
N ILE A 79 -3.12 5.41 -2.25
CA ILE A 79 -2.86 4.57 -3.44
C ILE A 79 -1.91 5.28 -4.42
N VAL A 80 -2.19 6.54 -4.75
CA VAL A 80 -1.38 7.27 -5.74
C VAL A 80 0.01 7.58 -5.20
N LEU A 81 0.14 7.98 -3.93
CA LEU A 81 1.43 8.21 -3.30
C LEU A 81 2.26 6.92 -3.20
N THR A 82 1.62 5.79 -2.85
CA THR A 82 2.30 4.48 -2.84
C THR A 82 2.78 4.10 -4.24
N TYR A 83 1.95 4.30 -5.26
CA TYR A 83 2.32 4.05 -6.65
C TYR A 83 3.49 4.92 -7.10
N LEU A 84 3.50 6.21 -6.75
CA LEU A 84 4.61 7.13 -7.02
C LEU A 84 5.91 6.66 -6.36
N MET A 85 5.84 6.24 -5.09
CA MET A 85 6.98 5.69 -4.38
C MET A 85 7.57 4.46 -5.07
N GLU A 86 6.72 3.52 -5.48
CA GLU A 86 7.15 2.32 -6.21
C GLU A 86 7.74 2.66 -7.60
N LEU A 87 7.07 3.55 -8.34
CA LEU A 87 7.46 3.94 -9.70
C LEU A 87 8.82 4.64 -9.73
N TYR A 88 9.10 5.48 -8.72
CA TYR A 88 10.33 6.26 -8.62
C TYR A 88 11.37 5.63 -7.68
N GLN A 89 11.10 4.44 -7.12
CA GLN A 89 11.92 3.79 -6.09
C GLN A 89 12.24 4.72 -4.90
N MET A 90 11.29 5.58 -4.58
CA MET A 90 11.39 6.60 -3.55
C MET A 90 10.94 6.02 -2.21
N ASP A 91 11.68 6.30 -1.15
CA ASP A 91 11.26 5.94 0.19
C ASP A 91 10.30 6.98 0.81
N PHE A 92 9.73 6.66 1.96
CA PHE A 92 8.77 7.56 2.60
C PHE A 92 9.42 8.88 3.05
N ALA A 93 10.71 8.87 3.43
CA ALA A 93 11.40 10.08 3.88
C ALA A 93 11.59 11.05 2.72
N GLU A 94 12.02 10.55 1.56
CA GLU A 94 12.15 11.32 0.33
C GLU A 94 10.80 11.91 -0.12
N LEU A 95 9.72 11.11 -0.09
CA LEU A 95 8.37 11.60 -0.39
C LEU A 95 7.94 12.69 0.60
N SER A 96 8.17 12.45 1.89
CA SER A 96 7.79 13.37 2.96
C SER A 96 8.54 14.70 2.85
N GLU A 97 9.82 14.67 2.49
CA GLU A 97 10.62 15.86 2.24
C GLU A 97 10.11 16.64 1.03
N ALA A 98 9.84 15.95 -0.09
CA ALA A 98 9.28 16.54 -1.30
C ALA A 98 7.94 17.24 -1.04
N VAL A 99 7.00 16.57 -0.35
CA VAL A 99 5.70 17.15 -0.01
C VAL A 99 5.85 18.30 0.98
N SER A 100 6.69 18.17 2.00
CA SER A 100 6.89 19.22 3.00
C SER A 100 7.50 20.48 2.41
N THR A 101 8.40 20.33 1.43
CA THR A 101 9.11 21.43 0.78
C THR A 101 8.23 22.16 -0.23
N HIS A 102 7.53 21.41 -1.09
CA HIS A 102 6.80 21.98 -2.22
C HIS A 102 5.30 22.19 -1.96
N TYR A 103 4.73 21.46 -1.00
CA TYR A 103 3.29 21.48 -0.68
C TYR A 103 3.06 21.61 0.84
N PRO A 104 3.48 22.72 1.47
CA PRO A 104 3.50 22.87 2.93
C PRO A 104 2.11 22.78 3.58
N SER A 105 1.03 23.06 2.86
CA SER A 105 -0.35 22.87 3.33
C SER A 105 -0.70 21.41 3.63
N HIS A 106 -0.02 20.47 2.97
CA HIS A 106 -0.25 19.03 3.09
C HIS A 106 0.73 18.34 4.05
N LYS A 107 1.67 19.09 4.63
CA LYS A 107 2.62 18.59 5.63
C LYS A 107 1.93 17.86 6.78
N GLY A 108 0.81 18.38 7.29
CA GLY A 108 0.07 17.75 8.39
C GLY A 108 -0.53 16.39 8.03
N VAL A 109 -0.96 16.21 6.77
CA VAL A 109 -1.48 14.92 6.28
C VAL A 109 -0.33 13.91 6.18
N ILE A 110 0.82 14.31 5.64
CA ILE A 110 2.00 13.45 5.55
C ILE A 110 2.54 13.06 6.93
N MET A 111 2.62 14.00 7.88
CA MET A 111 3.04 13.68 9.24
C MET A 111 2.11 12.66 9.90
N THR A 112 0.79 12.80 9.72
CA THR A 112 -0.17 11.81 10.20
C THR A 112 0.06 10.43 9.59
N ILE A 113 0.40 10.35 8.29
CA ILE A 113 0.74 9.08 7.63
C ILE A 113 2.05 8.52 8.19
N ALA A 114 3.05 9.36 8.44
CA ALA A 114 4.33 8.97 9.04
C ALA A 114 4.12 8.34 10.42
N GLU A 115 3.33 8.99 11.28
CA GLU A 115 3.00 8.51 12.62
C GLU A 115 2.29 7.15 12.57
N GLN A 116 1.32 6.98 11.66
CA GLN A 116 0.64 5.70 11.47
C GLN A 116 1.57 4.59 10.96
N LEU A 117 2.52 4.92 10.10
CA LEU A 117 3.52 3.98 9.60
C LEU A 117 4.50 3.58 10.71
N GLU A 118 4.94 4.53 11.53
CA GLU A 118 5.79 4.27 12.70
C GLU A 118 5.07 3.36 13.70
N GLU A 119 3.81 3.66 14.03
CA GLU A 119 3.00 2.85 14.95
C GLU A 119 2.82 1.41 14.44
N LYS A 120 2.47 1.24 13.15
CA LYS A 120 2.38 -0.07 12.50
C LYS A 120 3.73 -0.79 12.47
N GLY A 121 4.82 -0.07 12.25
CA GLY A 121 6.17 -0.61 12.26
C GLY A 121 6.56 -1.14 13.64
N LEU A 122 6.26 -0.40 14.70
CA LEU A 122 6.48 -0.82 16.08
C LEU A 122 5.61 -2.03 16.44
N GLU A 123 4.34 -2.03 16.06
CA GLU A 123 3.44 -3.17 16.28
C GLU A 123 3.95 -4.43 15.59
N LYS A 124 4.36 -4.31 14.32
CA LYS A 124 4.98 -5.41 13.58
C LYS A 124 6.24 -5.92 14.24
N GLY A 125 7.13 -5.03 14.69
CA GLY A 125 8.36 -5.41 15.41
C GLY A 125 8.07 -6.15 16.72
N ARG A 126 7.06 -5.72 17.48
CA ARG A 126 6.62 -6.43 18.70
C ARG A 126 6.03 -7.80 18.37
N ALA A 127 5.27 -7.93 17.29
CA ALA A 127 4.70 -9.20 16.85
C ALA A 127 5.79 -10.19 16.40
N GLU A 128 6.80 -9.72 15.64
CA GLU A 128 7.97 -10.51 15.24
C GLU A 128 8.73 -11.03 16.46
N GLU A 129 9.03 -10.15 17.42
CA GLU A 129 9.76 -10.54 18.63
C GLU A 129 8.95 -11.52 19.48
N ARG A 130 7.64 -11.30 19.63
CA ARG A 130 6.75 -12.22 20.35
C ARG A 130 6.74 -13.60 19.70
N SER A 131 6.58 -13.68 18.38
CA SER A 131 6.64 -14.95 17.65
C SER A 131 7.98 -15.66 17.85
N ARG A 132 9.09 -14.92 17.73
CA ARG A 132 10.44 -15.45 17.96
C ARG A 132 10.60 -16.05 19.35
N LEU A 133 10.13 -15.37 20.40
CA LEU A 133 10.20 -15.85 21.78
C LEU A 133 9.33 -17.09 22.02
N VAL A 134 8.08 -17.09 21.51
CA VAL A 134 7.16 -18.23 21.60
C VAL A 134 7.77 -19.47 20.94
N LEU A 135 8.29 -19.33 19.72
CA LEU A 135 8.93 -20.44 18.99
C LEU A 135 10.18 -20.94 19.71
N MET A 136 11.04 -20.04 20.23
CA MET A 136 12.24 -20.40 20.97
C MET A 136 11.93 -21.19 22.25
N MET A 137 10.94 -20.77 23.03
CA MET A 137 10.56 -21.46 24.26
C MET A 137 9.90 -22.81 23.98
N ARG A 138 9.08 -22.89 22.93
CA ARG A 138 8.50 -24.15 22.47
C ARG A 138 9.56 -25.15 22.04
N GLN A 139 10.59 -24.71 21.31
CA GLN A 139 11.75 -25.54 20.96
C GLN A 139 12.54 -26.02 22.19
N LYS A 140 12.58 -25.22 23.26
CA LYS A 140 13.16 -25.60 24.55
C LYS A 140 12.25 -26.52 25.38
N GLY A 141 11.11 -26.96 24.83
CA GLY A 141 10.21 -27.91 25.47
C GLY A 141 9.23 -27.29 26.46
N LYS A 142 9.08 -25.96 26.48
CA LYS A 142 8.05 -25.31 27.30
C LYS A 142 6.65 -25.56 26.75
N SER A 143 5.71 -25.82 27.66
CA SER A 143 4.29 -25.93 27.29
C SER A 143 3.73 -24.57 26.88
N LEU A 144 2.63 -24.58 26.11
CA LEU A 144 1.97 -23.32 25.71
C LEU A 144 1.45 -22.54 26.93
N GLU A 145 1.03 -23.23 28.00
CA GLU A 145 0.61 -22.57 29.25
C GLU A 145 1.79 -21.89 29.96
N GLU A 146 2.95 -22.55 30.04
CA GLU A 146 4.16 -21.96 30.62
C GLU A 146 4.64 -20.75 29.82
N ILE A 147 4.57 -20.82 28.48
CA ILE A 147 4.95 -19.71 27.60
C ILE A 147 4.01 -18.52 27.78
N LYS A 148 2.70 -18.79 27.83
CA LYS A 148 1.68 -17.77 28.02
C LYS A 148 1.86 -17.03 29.34
N ASP A 149 2.08 -17.78 30.42
CA ASP A 149 2.31 -17.22 31.76
C ASP A 149 3.63 -16.44 31.83
N PHE A 150 4.73 -17.00 31.29
CA PHE A 150 6.04 -16.36 31.34
C PHE A 150 6.13 -15.06 30.53
N LEU A 151 5.43 -15.00 29.39
CA LEU A 151 5.42 -13.84 28.48
C LEU A 151 4.24 -12.90 28.72
N ASP A 152 3.39 -13.18 29.70
CA ASP A 152 2.15 -12.44 30.01
C ASP A 152 1.27 -12.20 28.77
N LEU A 153 1.03 -13.27 28.00
CA LEU A 153 0.28 -13.21 26.76
C LEU A 153 -1.19 -13.54 26.97
N THR A 154 -2.04 -12.88 26.20
CA THR A 154 -3.42 -13.37 26.02
C THR A 154 -3.44 -14.59 25.10
N ASP A 155 -4.53 -15.36 25.13
CA ASP A 155 -4.72 -16.49 24.21
C ASP A 155 -4.66 -16.04 22.74
N GLU A 156 -5.22 -14.87 22.43
CA GLU A 156 -5.17 -14.28 21.09
C GLU A 156 -3.74 -13.93 20.68
N GLN A 157 -2.96 -13.30 21.57
CA GLN A 157 -1.58 -12.93 21.29
C GLN A 157 -0.67 -14.15 21.11
N LEU A 158 -0.95 -15.24 21.84
CA LEU A 158 -0.26 -16.51 21.68
C LEU A 158 -0.58 -17.16 20.33
N LEU A 159 -1.86 -17.18 19.92
CA LEU A 159 -2.29 -17.68 18.61
C LEU A 159 -1.65 -16.87 17.48
N GLN A 160 -1.73 -15.54 17.53
CA GLN A 160 -1.09 -14.66 16.55
C GLN A 160 0.41 -14.92 16.45
N ALA A 161 1.10 -15.15 17.57
CA ALA A 161 2.52 -15.44 17.59
C ALA A 161 2.88 -16.80 16.97
N LEU A 162 2.01 -17.81 17.11
CA LEU A 162 2.18 -19.13 16.51
C LEU A 162 1.90 -19.15 15.00
N ASP A 163 0.94 -18.34 14.55
CA ASP A 163 0.55 -18.22 13.14
C ASP A 163 1.34 -17.14 12.38
N TYR A 164 2.22 -16.41 13.07
CA TYR A 164 2.97 -15.31 12.49
C TYR A 164 3.93 -15.80 11.39
N VAL A 165 3.73 -15.31 10.16
CA VAL A 165 4.65 -15.52 9.04
C VAL A 165 5.41 -14.21 8.79
N PRO A 166 6.74 -14.16 9.01
CA PRO A 166 7.50 -12.97 8.72
C PRO A 166 7.47 -12.69 7.22
N VAL A 167 7.17 -11.42 6.86
CA VAL A 167 7.30 -10.95 5.49
C VAL A 167 8.77 -11.02 5.10
N GLN A 168 9.11 -11.90 4.16
CA GLN A 168 10.46 -11.98 3.60
C GLN A 168 10.81 -10.61 3.02
N ARG A 169 11.83 -9.95 3.58
CA ARG A 169 12.41 -8.77 2.93
C ARG A 169 13.08 -9.25 1.65
N ASN A 170 12.44 -9.05 0.50
CA ASN A 170 13.11 -9.08 -0.79
C ASN A 170 13.98 -7.82 -0.91
N GLY A 171 15.01 -7.74 -0.06
CA GLY A 171 16.05 -6.73 -0.12
C GLY A 171 17.33 -7.44 -0.47
N ALA A 172 17.67 -7.46 -1.76
CA ALA A 172 19.02 -7.75 -2.20
C ALA A 172 19.94 -6.68 -1.60
N LEU A 173 20.49 -6.96 -0.42
CA LEU A 173 21.78 -6.42 -0.03
C LEU A 173 22.81 -7.13 -0.89
N ASN A 174 22.93 -6.70 -2.15
CA ASN A 174 24.16 -6.91 -2.90
C ASN A 174 25.22 -6.07 -2.19
N GLN A 175 25.91 -6.69 -1.24
CA GLN A 175 27.22 -6.24 -0.81
C GLN A 175 28.22 -6.83 -1.79
N ASP A 176 28.74 -5.97 -2.66
CA ASP A 176 30.10 -6.06 -3.21
C ASP A 176 30.70 -4.64 -3.15
#